data_AF-A0A7M1Q3E1-F1
#
_entry.id   AF-A0A7M1Q3E1-F1
#
_cell.length_a   1.000
_cell.length_b   1.000
_cell.length_c   1.000
_cell.angle_alpha   90.00
_cell.angle_beta   90.00
_cell.angle_gamma   90.00
#
_symmetry.space_group_name_H-M   'P 1'
#
loop_
_entity.id
_entity.type
_entity.pdbx_description
1 polymer ?
#
loop_
_entity_poly.entity_id
_entity_poly.type
_entity_poly.pdbx_seq_one_letter_code
_entity_poly.pdbx_strand_id
1 'polypeptide(L)' 'MDSLILALTKTIKVDVMQGDAYYDFIKANQAAGYKSTPKGYTWHHVEDGTTMMLVPTDLHKTVRHTGGASLIRKGIRP' A
#
# COMPACT_ATOMS: atom_id res chain seq x y z
N MET A 1 17.73 2.34 -20.18
CA MET A 1 17.67 3.66 -19.56
C MET A 1 16.19 4.05 -19.42
N ASP A 2 15.40 3.79 -18.38
CA ASP A 2 15.54 3.03 -17.14
C ASP A 2 14.13 2.64 -16.65
N SER A 3 13.60 1.54 -17.17
CA SER A 3 12.34 0.96 -16.65
C SER A 3 12.52 0.29 -15.28
N LEU A 4 13.76 0.24 -14.77
CA LEU A 4 14.12 -0.31 -13.46
C LEU A 4 13.99 0.72 -12.32
N ILE A 5 13.98 2.02 -12.60
CA ILE A 5 13.81 3.05 -11.55
C ILE A 5 12.32 3.37 -11.32
N LEU A 6 11.45 3.20 -12.33
CA LEU A 6 9.99 3.36 -12.17
C LEU A 6 9.32 2.19 -11.42
N ALA A 7 10.04 1.09 -11.20
CA ALA A 7 9.53 -0.11 -10.53
C ALA A 7 9.51 -0.02 -8.99
N LEU A 8 10.00 1.07 -8.40
CA LEU A 8 10.13 1.14 -6.93
C LEU A 8 8.82 1.45 -6.21
N THR A 9 7.83 2.07 -6.87
CA THR A 9 6.53 2.35 -6.26
C THR A 9 5.47 2.61 -7.32
N LYS A 10 4.49 1.72 -7.48
CA LYS A 10 3.28 1.99 -8.26
C LYS A 10 2.18 2.48 -7.32
N THR A 11 1.85 3.76 -7.40
CA THR A 11 0.74 4.38 -6.65
C THR A 11 -0.51 4.42 -7.51
N ILE A 12 -1.63 3.99 -6.95
CA ILE A 12 -2.93 3.97 -7.60
C ILE A 12 -3.95 4.60 -6.66
N LYS A 13 -4.77 5.51 -7.20
CA LYS A 13 -5.95 6.01 -6.49
C LYS A 13 -7.05 4.97 -6.53
N VAL A 14 -7.66 4.70 -5.38
CA VAL A 14 -8.78 3.79 -5.21
C VAL A 14 -9.93 4.60 -4.63
N ASP A 15 -10.92 4.94 -5.47
CA ASP A 15 -12.00 5.88 -5.12
C ASP A 15 -12.83 5.48 -3.89
N VAL A 16 -12.88 4.19 -3.54
CA VAL A 16 -13.62 3.70 -2.37
C VAL A 16 -12.82 2.64 -1.64
N MET A 17 -12.03 3.06 -0.65
CA MET A 17 -11.36 2.17 0.30
C MET A 17 -12.30 1.86 1.47
N GLN A 18 -12.42 0.59 1.84
CA GLN A 18 -13.27 0.15 2.94
C GLN A 18 -12.51 0.04 4.26
N GLY A 19 -11.17 0.14 4.22
CA GLY A 19 -10.30 -0.11 5.37
C GLY A 19 -10.10 -1.60 5.66
N ASP A 20 -10.73 -2.47 4.87
CA ASP A 20 -10.48 -3.91 4.86
C ASP A 20 -9.40 -4.24 3.82
N ALA A 21 -8.28 -4.78 4.30
CA ALA A 21 -7.13 -5.05 3.45
C ALA A 21 -7.43 -6.04 2.32
N TYR A 22 -8.33 -7.01 2.52
CA TYR A 22 -8.63 -7.99 1.48
C TYR A 22 -9.39 -7.34 0.31
N TYR A 23 -10.47 -6.62 0.59
CA TYR A 23 -11.25 -5.96 -0.45
C TYR A 23 -10.50 -4.81 -1.12
N ASP A 24 -9.73 -4.04 -0.36
CA ASP A 24 -8.96 -2.92 -0.91
C ASP A 24 -7.82 -3.42 -1.81
N PHE A 25 -7.21 -4.58 -1.51
CA PHE A 25 -6.19 -5.17 -2.37
C PHE A 25 -6.78 -5.65 -3.70
N ILE A 26 -7.99 -6.22 -3.68
CA ILE A 26 -8.68 -6.63 -4.92
C ILE A 26 -8.93 -5.40 -5.81
N LYS A 27 -9.45 -4.30 -5.26
CA LYS A 27 -9.68 -3.06 -6.00
C LYS A 27 -8.38 -2.46 -6.53
N ALA A 28 -7.33 -2.42 -5.72
CA ALA A 28 -6.03 -1.93 -6.14
C ALA A 28 -5.42 -2.78 -7.27
N ASN A 29 -5.56 -4.11 -7.18
CA ASN A 29 -5.16 -5.02 -8.27
C ASN A 29 -5.92 -4.72 -9.56
N GLN A 30 -7.25 -4.61 -9.49
CA GLN A 30 -8.09 -4.26 -10.66
C GLN A 30 -7.67 -2.92 -11.27
N ALA A 31 -7.55 -1.87 -10.46
CA ALA A 31 -7.15 -0.53 -10.92
C ALA A 31 -5.73 -0.49 -11.48
N ALA A 32 -4.83 -1.34 -10.98
CA ALA A 32 -3.46 -1.47 -11.48
C ALA A 32 -3.32 -2.40 -12.70
N GLY A 33 -4.38 -3.09 -13.12
CA GLY A 33 -4.37 -4.07 -14.20
C GLY A 33 -3.78 -5.44 -13.83
N TYR A 34 -3.73 -5.78 -12.54
CA TYR A 34 -3.25 -7.07 -12.05
C TYR A 34 -4.39 -8.06 -11.76
N LYS A 35 -4.16 -9.33 -12.08
CA LYS A 35 -5.09 -10.42 -11.71
C LYS A 35 -5.05 -10.73 -10.21
N SER A 36 -3.90 -10.51 -9.58
CA SER A 36 -3.66 -10.67 -8.15
C SER A 36 -2.43 -9.84 -7.77
N THR A 37 -2.25 -9.60 -6.47
CA THR A 37 -1.09 -8.84 -5.98
C THR A 37 0.20 -9.56 -6.40
N PRO A 38 1.14 -8.87 -7.06
CA PRO A 38 2.39 -9.48 -7.49
C PRO A 38 3.15 -10.15 -6.34
N LYS A 39 3.72 -11.33 -6.59
CA LYS A 39 4.48 -12.07 -5.59
C LYS A 39 5.64 -11.21 -5.09
N GLY A 40 5.80 -11.15 -3.77
CA GLY A 40 6.85 -10.34 -3.12
C GLY A 40 6.46 -8.89 -2.86
N TYR A 41 5.26 -8.45 -3.25
CA TYR A 41 4.75 -7.12 -3.00
C TYR A 41 3.50 -7.13 -2.11
N THR A 42 3.24 -6.01 -1.45
CA THR A 42 2.03 -5.77 -0.66
C THR A 42 1.50 -4.38 -1.02
N TRP A 43 0.18 -4.23 -1.09
CA TRP A 43 -0.41 -2.90 -1.17
C TRP A 43 -0.38 -2.23 0.20
N HIS A 44 0.15 -1.02 0.23
CA HIS A 44 0.21 -0.16 1.40
C HIS A 44 -0.85 0.93 1.28
N HIS A 45 -1.75 0.98 2.24
CA HIS A 45 -2.67 2.11 2.44
C HIS A 45 -1.87 3.36 2.80
N VAL A 46 -1.98 4.40 1.97
CA VAL A 46 -1.40 5.72 2.25
C VAL A 46 -2.32 6.49 3.21
N GLU A 47 -1.77 7.42 3.98
CA GLU A 47 -2.48 8.18 5.03
C GLU A 47 -3.66 9.02 4.53
N ASP A 48 -3.71 9.33 3.23
CA ASP A 48 -4.79 10.08 2.61
C ASP A 48 -6.12 9.30 2.51
N GLY A 49 -6.12 8.01 2.87
CA GLY A 49 -7.30 7.14 2.88
C GLY A 49 -7.87 6.80 1.50
N THR A 50 -7.20 7.20 0.42
CA THR A 50 -7.68 7.02 -0.97
C THR A 50 -6.60 6.49 -1.91
N THR A 51 -5.35 6.43 -1.48
CA THR A 51 -4.23 5.96 -2.29
C THR A 51 -3.70 4.62 -1.79
N MET A 52 -3.44 3.73 -2.76
CA MET A 52 -2.75 2.46 -2.56
C MET A 52 -1.39 2.48 -3.24
N MET A 53 -0.35 2.16 -2.48
CA MET A 53 1.01 2.08 -2.99
C MET A 53 1.49 0.64 -2.99
N LEU A 54 1.86 0.11 -4.15
CA LEU A 54 2.48 -1.21 -4.22
C LEU A 54 3.93 -1.09 -3.81
N VAL A 55 4.29 -1.79 -2.73
CA VAL A 55 5.64 -1.79 -2.16
C VAL A 55 6.16 -3.21 -1.98
N PRO A 56 7.48 -3.44 -2.00
CA PRO A 56 8.07 -4.70 -1.58
C PRO A 56 7.59 -5.12 -0.18
N THR A 57 7.24 -6.40 -0.01
CA THR A 57 6.67 -6.93 1.23
C THR A 57 7.66 -6.87 2.40
N ASP A 58 8.94 -7.03 2.14
CA ASP A 58 10.03 -6.87 3.11
C ASP A 58 10.14 -5.42 3.60
N LEU A 59 10.07 -4.44 2.70
CA LEU A 59 10.02 -3.02 3.04
C LEU A 59 8.77 -2.70 3.87
N HIS A 60 7.61 -3.15 3.41
CA HIS A 60 6.34 -2.98 4.13
C HIS A 60 6.38 -3.57 5.55
N LYS A 61 7.02 -4.73 5.73
CA LYS A 61 7.23 -5.34 7.05
C LYS A 61 8.22 -4.54 7.91
N THR A 62 9.30 -4.05 7.31
CA THR A 62 10.35 -3.29 8.03
C THR A 62 9.80 -1.97 8.59
N VAL A 63 9.05 -1.21 7.79
CA VAL A 63 8.48 0.09 8.19
C VAL A 63 7.39 -0.04 9.26
N ARG A 64 6.67 -1.18 9.30
CA ARG A 64 5.71 -1.48 10.38
C ARG A 64 6.35 -1.51 11.78
N HIS A 65 7.68 -1.67 11.85
CA HIS A 65 8.42 -1.74 13.11
C HIS A 65 9.26 -0.49 13.43
N THR A 66 9.32 0.50 12.52
CA THR A 66 10.05 1.76 12.72
C THR A 66 9.22 3.03 12.47
N GLY A 67 8.00 2.92 11.94
CA GLY A 67 7.12 4.04 11.61
C GLY A 67 5.99 4.33 12.62
N GLY A 68 5.32 5.48 12.43
CA GLY A 68 4.30 6.10 13.29
C GLY A 68 3.06 5.26 13.66
N ALA A 69 2.92 4.02 13.18
CA ALA A 69 1.93 3.06 13.67
C ALA A 69 2.07 2.78 15.19
N SER A 70 3.28 2.93 15.75
CA SER A 70 3.54 2.92 17.20
C SER A 70 2.93 4.13 17.94
N LEU A 71 2.85 5.30 17.27
CA LEU A 71 2.27 6.53 17.83
C LEU A 71 0.75 6.57 17.71
N ILE A 72 0.19 6.08 16.59
CA ILE A 72 -1.28 6.01 16.38
C ILE A 72 -1.95 5.04 17.36
N ARG A 73 -1.26 3.94 17.74
CA ARG A 73 -1.77 2.99 18.75
C ARG A 73 -1.78 3.55 20.18
N LYS A 74 -1.19 4.74 20.43
CA LYS A 74 -1.23 5.46 21.71
C LYS A 74 -2.37 6.50 21.81
N GLY A 75 -3.26 6.57 20.84
CA GLY A 75 -4.50 7.37 20.96
C GLY A 75 -4.36 8.85 20.61
N ILE A 76 -3.28 9.26 19.96
CA ILE A 76 -3.24 10.58 19.31
C ILE A 76 -3.87 10.40 17.93
N ARG A 77 -5.15 10.77 17.82
CA ARG A 77 -5.80 11.03 16.53
C ARG A 77 -5.77 12.55 16.30
N PRO A 78 -5.59 13.03 15.06
CA PRO A 78 -5.97 14.40 14.72
C PRO A 78 -7.47 14.62 14.95
#